data_AF-A0A317X9D6-F1
#
_entry.id   AF-A0A317X9D6-F1
#
_cell.length_a   1.000
_cell.length_b   1.000
_cell.length_c   1.000
_cell.angle_alpha   90.00
_cell.angle_beta   90.00
_cell.angle_gamma   90.00
#
_symmetry.space_group_name_H-M   'P 1'
#
loop_
_entity.id
_entity.type
_entity.pdbx_description
1 polymer ?
#
loop_
_entity_poly.entity_id
_entity_poly.type
_entity_poly.pdbx_seq_one_letter_code
_entity_poly.pdbx_strand_id
1 'polypeptide(L)'
;MDPLTQALTKIDTLHSLDPTKTTPTNTPYELHYAQKMTSYLYKHTSNPSPTLQLAIRAQHLKRWEVPRASYPAGKAGYYAWRTGLARRQAEIAMGVCLESGIGEADAARVGALIRKEGLRGGEDAEAQVLEDVACLVFLD
;
A
#
# COMPACT_ATOMS: atom_id res chain seq x y z
N MET A 1 -4.53 18.94 -12.07
CA MET A 1 -3.84 18.05 -11.13
C MET A 1 -3.07 17.04 -11.98
N ASP A 2 -1.79 16.82 -11.71
CA ASP A 2 -1.00 15.84 -12.46
C ASP A 2 -1.42 14.39 -12.12
N PRO A 3 -1.06 13.38 -12.95
CA PRO A 3 -1.47 11.99 -12.74
C PRO A 3 -1.10 11.39 -11.39
N LEU A 4 0.07 11.73 -10.83
CA LEU A 4 0.52 11.22 -9.55
C LEU A 4 -0.35 11.76 -8.42
N THR A 5 -0.56 13.09 -8.39
CA THR A 5 -1.41 13.73 -7.37
C THR A 5 -2.86 13.23 -7.44
N GLN A 6 -3.37 12.99 -8.66
CA GLN A 6 -4.70 12.41 -8.85
C GLN A 6 -4.80 10.98 -8.30
N ALA A 7 -3.83 10.12 -8.60
CA ALA A 7 -3.81 8.74 -8.11
C ALA A 7 -3.68 8.67 -6.58
N LEU A 8 -2.81 9.49 -5.97
CA LEU A 8 -2.69 9.59 -4.52
C LEU A 8 -4.02 10.01 -3.86
N THR A 9 -4.72 10.99 -4.44
CA THR A 9 -6.02 11.46 -3.94
C THR A 9 -7.09 10.36 -4.02
N LYS A 10 -7.10 9.58 -5.11
CA LYS A 10 -8.01 8.43 -5.26
C LYS A 10 -7.70 7.32 -4.26
N ILE A 11 -6.42 7.00 -4.02
CA ILE A 11 -6.02 6.02 -3.00
C ILE A 11 -6.47 6.48 -1.61
N ASP A 12 -6.26 7.75 -1.26
CA ASP A 12 -6.74 8.32 0.01
C ASP A 12 -8.26 8.26 0.13
N THR A 13 -8.99 8.51 -0.95
CA THR A 13 -10.45 8.39 -0.99
C THR A 13 -10.88 6.97 -0.66
N LEU A 14 -10.21 5.96 -1.23
CA LEU A 14 -10.48 4.57 -0.94
C LEU A 14 -10.21 4.23 0.52
N HIS A 15 -9.05 4.62 1.06
CA HIS A 15 -8.70 4.44 2.48
C HIS A 15 -9.66 5.13 3.44
N SER A 16 -10.24 6.26 3.03
CA SER A 16 -11.22 7.01 3.81
C SER A 16 -12.54 6.26 4.02
N LEU A 17 -12.77 5.18 3.26
CA LEU A 17 -13.93 4.32 3.41
C LEU A 17 -13.79 3.31 4.57
N ASP A 18 -12.63 3.24 5.24
CA ASP A 18 -12.48 2.43 6.45
C ASP A 18 -13.46 2.92 7.53
N PRO A 19 -14.39 2.07 8.01
CA PRO A 19 -15.33 2.46 9.06
C PRO A 19 -14.66 2.62 10.43
N THR A 20 -13.47 2.03 10.61
CA THR A 20 -12.71 2.11 11.85
C THR A 20 -12.02 3.46 11.92
N LYS A 21 -12.13 4.16 13.06
CA LYS A 21 -11.53 5.48 13.23
C LYS A 21 -10.50 5.50 14.35
N THR A 22 -9.44 6.27 14.15
CA THR A 22 -8.43 6.54 15.17
C THR A 22 -9.00 7.40 16.29
N THR A 23 -8.49 7.20 17.50
CA THR A 23 -8.72 8.11 18.63
C THR A 23 -7.44 8.90 18.91
N PRO A 24 -7.50 10.20 19.25
CA PRO A 24 -8.69 11.05 19.37
C PRO A 24 -9.10 11.76 18.05
N THR A 25 -8.33 11.62 16.97
CA THR A 25 -8.50 12.45 15.75
C THR A 25 -9.73 12.08 14.90
N ASN A 26 -10.37 10.94 15.16
CA ASN A 26 -11.55 10.45 14.45
C ASN A 26 -11.33 10.28 12.93
N THR A 27 -10.09 10.00 12.53
CA THR A 27 -9.67 9.78 11.14
C THR A 27 -9.86 8.31 10.78
N PRO A 28 -10.32 7.95 9.56
CA PRO A 28 -10.32 6.56 9.11
C PRO A 28 -8.96 5.90 9.32
N TYR A 29 -8.93 4.70 9.91
CA TYR A 29 -7.71 4.08 10.41
C TYR A 29 -6.72 3.78 9.27
N GLU A 30 -7.16 3.15 8.19
CA GLU A 30 -6.27 2.91 7.04
C GLU A 30 -5.79 4.20 6.35
N LEU A 31 -6.58 5.29 6.35
CA LEU A 31 -6.11 6.59 5.85
C LEU A 31 -4.97 7.13 6.72
N HIS A 32 -5.16 7.12 8.04
CA HIS A 32 -4.11 7.50 8.98
C HIS A 32 -2.84 6.67 8.78
N TYR A 33 -2.99 5.35 8.66
CA TYR A 33 -1.88 4.44 8.39
C TYR A 33 -1.16 4.78 7.08
N ALA A 34 -1.89 4.98 5.98
CA ALA A 34 -1.32 5.31 4.67
C ALA A 34 -0.55 6.65 4.65
N GLN A 35 -1.06 7.64 5.38
CA GLN A 35 -0.37 8.92 5.58
C GLN A 35 0.90 8.75 6.42
N LYS A 36 0.85 7.94 7.48
CA LYS A 36 2.01 7.57 8.30
C LYS A 36 3.07 6.87 7.46
N MET A 37 2.68 5.90 6.62
CA MET A 37 3.56 5.22 5.66
C MET A 37 4.27 6.22 4.73
N THR A 38 3.54 7.21 4.20
CA THR A 38 4.16 8.26 3.37
C THR A 38 5.15 9.12 4.15
N SER A 39 4.82 9.50 5.39
CA SER A 39 5.74 10.28 6.23
C SER A 39 7.05 9.53 6.47
N TYR A 40 6.98 8.22 6.74
CA TYR A 40 8.17 7.39 6.92
C TYR A 40 8.96 7.17 5.63
N LEU A 41 8.28 7.04 4.49
CA LEU A 41 8.96 7.00 3.19
C LEU A 41 9.86 8.22 2.98
N TYR A 42 9.35 9.43 3.22
CA TYR A 42 10.14 10.65 3.03
C TYR A 42 11.23 10.84 4.10
N LYS A 43 11.11 10.21 5.27
CA LYS A 43 12.21 10.15 6.26
C LYS A 43 13.31 9.17 5.82
N HIS A 44 12.93 8.06 5.18
CA HIS A 44 13.85 7.01 4.73
C HIS A 44 14.55 7.34 3.40
N THR A 45 13.79 7.90 2.45
CA THR A 45 14.23 8.16 1.07
C THR A 45 13.77 9.55 0.66
N SER A 46 14.73 10.46 0.42
CA SER A 46 14.45 11.88 0.17
C SER A 46 13.79 12.17 -1.19
N ASN A 47 14.03 11.33 -2.20
CA ASN A 47 13.46 11.48 -3.54
C ASN A 47 12.93 10.13 -4.08
N PRO A 48 11.82 9.62 -3.52
CA PRO A 48 11.25 8.34 -3.93
C PRO A 48 10.59 8.46 -5.31
N SER A 49 10.65 7.39 -6.11
CA SER A 49 9.98 7.38 -7.43
C SER A 49 8.45 7.55 -7.28
N PRO A 50 7.77 8.09 -8.31
CA PRO A 50 6.30 8.15 -8.32
C PRO A 50 5.64 6.79 -8.06
N THR A 51 6.18 5.71 -8.62
CA THR A 51 5.65 4.35 -8.43
C THR A 51 5.81 3.85 -7.00
N LEU A 52 6.93 4.15 -6.34
CA LEU A 52 7.13 3.82 -4.93
C LEU A 52 6.22 4.63 -4.02
N GLN A 53 6.02 5.92 -4.31
CA GLN A 53 5.08 6.77 -3.56
C GLN A 53 3.66 6.19 -3.60
N LEU A 54 3.19 5.75 -4.78
CA LEU A 54 1.87 5.13 -4.93
C LEU A 54 1.78 3.78 -4.23
N ALA A 55 2.80 2.92 -4.36
CA ALA A 55 2.82 1.62 -3.70
C ALA A 55 2.85 1.73 -2.16
N ILE A 56 3.60 2.69 -1.62
CA ILE A 56 3.61 3.05 -0.19
C ILE A 56 2.25 3.56 0.25
N ARG A 57 1.65 4.49 -0.51
CA ARG A 57 0.34 5.04 -0.16
C ARG A 57 -0.75 3.97 -0.20
N ALA A 58 -0.64 2.99 -1.08
CA ALA A 58 -1.56 1.86 -1.19
C ALA A 58 -1.30 0.72 -0.19
N GLN A 59 -0.36 0.86 0.76
CA GLN A 59 -0.18 -0.15 1.79
C GLN A 59 -1.46 -0.33 2.62
N HIS A 60 -1.81 -1.59 2.84
CA HIS A 60 -3.06 -2.03 3.46
C HIS A 60 -4.36 -1.68 2.72
N LEU A 61 -4.34 -1.07 1.53
CA LEU A 61 -5.54 -0.59 0.82
C LEU A 61 -6.76 -1.53 0.90
N LYS A 62 -7.83 -1.06 1.56
CA LYS A 62 -9.10 -1.79 1.70
C LYS A 62 -8.93 -3.16 2.36
N ARG A 63 -7.99 -3.30 3.30
CA ARG A 63 -7.74 -4.55 4.03
C ARG A 63 -8.84 -4.85 5.04
N TRP A 64 -9.50 -3.84 5.61
CA TRP A 64 -10.68 -4.03 6.49
C TRP A 64 -11.79 -4.88 5.86
N GLU A 65 -11.91 -4.88 4.52
CA GLU A 65 -12.91 -5.67 3.80
C GLU A 65 -12.60 -7.17 3.74
N VAL A 66 -11.37 -7.56 4.08
CA VAL A 66 -10.94 -8.97 4.11
C VAL A 66 -10.37 -9.28 5.50
N PRO A 67 -11.24 -9.48 6.52
CA PRO A 67 -10.79 -9.73 7.89
C PRO A 67 -9.92 -10.98 7.99
N ARG A 68 -8.88 -10.99 8.84
CA ARG A 68 -8.04 -12.20 9.04
C ARG A 68 -8.87 -13.43 9.41
N ALA A 69 -9.97 -13.25 10.15
CA ALA A 69 -10.85 -14.34 10.58
C ALA A 69 -11.60 -15.04 9.43
N SER A 70 -11.63 -14.48 8.21
CA SER A 70 -12.25 -15.13 7.04
C SER A 70 -11.40 -16.26 6.43
N TYR A 71 -10.18 -16.47 6.93
CA TYR A 71 -9.26 -17.54 6.50
C TYR A 71 -9.00 -18.52 7.66
N PRO A 72 -8.70 -19.80 7.39
CA PRO A 72 -8.37 -20.78 8.42
C PRO A 72 -7.30 -20.30 9.40
N ALA A 73 -7.37 -20.76 10.64
CA ALA A 73 -6.34 -20.47 11.65
C ALA A 73 -4.98 -21.10 11.28
N GLY A 74 -3.92 -20.66 11.95
CA GLY A 74 -2.58 -21.18 11.76
C GLY A 74 -1.80 -20.55 10.60
N LYS A 75 -0.58 -21.06 10.42
CA LYS A 75 0.45 -20.49 9.52
C LYS A 75 0.02 -20.51 8.04
N ALA A 76 -0.53 -21.64 7.57
CA ALA A 76 -0.97 -21.78 6.19
C ALA A 76 -2.10 -20.79 5.82
N GLY A 77 -3.12 -20.67 6.66
CA GLY A 77 -4.21 -19.72 6.44
C GLY A 77 -3.77 -18.26 6.53
N TYR A 78 -2.80 -17.94 7.40
CA TYR A 78 -2.22 -16.60 7.46
C TYR A 78 -1.48 -16.22 6.17
N TYR A 79 -0.68 -17.13 5.62
CA TYR A 79 0.01 -16.86 4.35
C TYR A 79 -0.96 -16.73 3.19
N ALA A 80 -1.97 -17.61 3.10
CA ALA A 80 -3.00 -17.51 2.07
C ALA A 80 -3.72 -16.15 2.12
N TRP A 81 -4.09 -15.70 3.33
CA TRP A 81 -4.70 -14.38 3.54
C TRP A 81 -3.79 -13.24 3.10
N ARG A 82 -2.52 -13.26 3.51
CA ARG A 82 -1.54 -12.23 3.12
C ARG A 82 -1.32 -12.18 1.62
N THR A 83 -1.17 -13.32 0.95
CA THR A 83 -0.99 -13.39 -0.50
C THR A 83 -2.23 -12.89 -1.23
N GLY A 84 -3.43 -13.27 -0.77
CA GLY A 84 -4.69 -12.78 -1.33
C GLY A 84 -4.85 -11.27 -1.19
N LEU A 85 -4.52 -10.70 -0.02
CA LEU A 85 -4.51 -9.27 0.21
C LEU A 85 -3.56 -8.53 -0.73
N ALA A 86 -2.32 -8.99 -0.84
CA ALA A 86 -1.31 -8.35 -1.67
C ALA A 86 -1.74 -8.31 -3.15
N ARG A 87 -2.30 -9.41 -3.66
CA ARG A 87 -2.84 -9.48 -5.02
C ARG A 87 -3.98 -8.48 -5.22
N ARG A 88 -4.97 -8.50 -4.33
CA ARG A 88 -6.14 -7.62 -4.41
C ARG A 88 -5.76 -6.14 -4.34
N GLN A 89 -4.87 -5.79 -3.42
CA GLN A 89 -4.40 -4.42 -3.23
C GLN A 89 -3.66 -3.91 -4.46
N ALA A 90 -2.80 -4.75 -5.05
CA ALA A 90 -2.11 -4.43 -6.29
C ALA A 90 -3.10 -4.22 -7.45
N GLU A 91 -4.09 -5.09 -7.62
CA GLU A 91 -5.11 -4.96 -8.68
C GLU A 91 -5.89 -3.64 -8.54
N ILE A 92 -6.31 -3.27 -7.32
CA ILE A 92 -7.02 -2.01 -7.07
C ILE A 92 -6.12 -0.80 -7.36
N ALA A 93 -4.88 -0.80 -6.83
CA ALA A 93 -3.95 0.31 -7.01
C ALA A 93 -3.58 0.50 -8.49
N MET A 94 -3.38 -0.60 -9.23
CA MET A 94 -3.16 -0.58 -10.68
C MET A 94 -4.33 0.08 -11.42
N GLY A 95 -5.57 -0.28 -11.09
CA GLY A 95 -6.76 0.36 -11.65
C GLY A 95 -6.78 1.87 -11.39
N VAL A 96 -6.50 2.29 -10.15
CA VAL A 96 -6.42 3.70 -9.79
C VAL A 96 -5.34 4.44 -10.58
N CYS A 97 -4.19 3.81 -10.83
CA CYS A 97 -3.12 4.40 -11.63
C CYS A 97 -3.60 4.64 -13.07
N LEU A 98 -4.13 3.60 -13.72
CA LEU A 98 -4.62 3.69 -15.11
C LEU A 98 -5.71 4.75 -15.27
N GLU A 99 -6.69 4.77 -14.37
CA GLU A 99 -7.76 5.78 -14.40
C GLU A 99 -7.28 7.21 -14.10
N SER A 100 -6.09 7.36 -13.54
CA SER A 100 -5.45 8.67 -13.29
C SER A 100 -4.53 9.09 -14.44
N GLY A 101 -4.46 8.30 -15.52
CA GLY A 101 -3.63 8.57 -16.70
C GLY A 101 -2.18 8.10 -16.56
N ILE A 102 -1.85 7.26 -15.58
CA ILE A 102 -0.54 6.62 -15.46
C ILE A 102 -0.49 5.42 -16.42
N GLY A 103 0.62 5.27 -17.15
CA GLY A 103 0.77 4.22 -18.15
C GLY A 103 0.81 2.80 -17.56
N GLU A 104 0.54 1.79 -18.39
CA GLU A 104 0.46 0.39 -17.97
C GLU A 104 1.74 -0.13 -17.31
N ALA A 105 2.92 0.27 -17.81
CA ALA A 105 4.20 -0.14 -17.25
C ALA A 105 4.38 0.36 -15.81
N ASP A 106 4.05 1.62 -15.55
CA ASP A 106 4.14 2.23 -14.22
C ASP A 106 3.07 1.68 -13.28
N ALA A 107 1.85 1.46 -13.77
CA ALA A 107 0.81 0.79 -12.99
C ALA A 107 1.25 -0.62 -12.59
N ALA A 108 1.78 -1.41 -13.54
CA ALA A 108 2.32 -2.74 -13.28
C ALA A 108 3.47 -2.70 -12.25
N ARG A 109 4.34 -1.69 -12.33
CA ARG A 109 5.41 -1.44 -11.35
C ARG A 109 4.85 -1.21 -9.94
N VAL A 110 3.83 -0.37 -9.79
CA VAL A 110 3.13 -0.16 -8.50
C VAL A 110 2.58 -1.48 -7.96
N GLY A 111 1.93 -2.27 -8.81
CA GLY A 111 1.39 -3.56 -8.43
C GLY A 111 2.46 -4.56 -7.97
N ALA A 112 3.60 -4.63 -8.67
CA ALA A 112 4.73 -5.47 -8.31
C ALA A 112 5.31 -5.12 -6.93
N LEU A 113 5.47 -3.82 -6.66
CA LEU A 113 5.93 -3.32 -5.36
C LEU A 113 4.97 -3.71 -4.22
N ILE A 114 3.66 -3.54 -4.40
CA ILE A 114 2.65 -3.93 -3.40
C ILE A 114 2.71 -5.44 -3.12
N ARG A 115 2.94 -6.26 -4.16
CA ARG A 115 3.11 -7.72 -4.02
C ARG A 115 4.47 -8.12 -3.46
N LYS A 116 5.38 -7.16 -3.26
CA LYS A 116 6.76 -7.37 -2.78
C LYS A 116 7.56 -8.32 -3.69
N GLU A 117 7.32 -8.21 -4.99
CA GLU A 117 8.14 -8.89 -6.01
C GLU A 117 9.56 -8.33 -5.97
N GLY A 118 10.59 -9.18 -6.15
CA GLY A 118 11.99 -8.77 -6.08
C GLY A 118 12.55 -8.51 -4.66
N LEU A 119 11.72 -8.54 -3.62
CA LEU A 119 12.19 -8.39 -2.23
C LEU A 119 13.05 -9.58 -1.78
N ARG A 120 12.61 -10.82 -2.10
CA ARG A 120 13.35 -12.03 -1.72
C ARG A 120 14.65 -12.09 -2.53
N GLY A 121 15.78 -11.97 -1.84
CA GLY A 121 17.10 -11.97 -2.47
C GLY A 121 17.65 -10.56 -2.73
N GLY A 122 16.89 -9.50 -2.44
CA GLY A 122 17.36 -8.12 -2.56
C GLY A 122 17.57 -7.65 -4.01
N GLU A 123 16.79 -8.19 -4.96
CA GLU A 123 16.90 -7.88 -6.39
C GLU A 123 16.31 -6.50 -6.72
N ASP A 124 15.34 -6.06 -5.92
CA ASP A 124 14.63 -4.80 -6.11
C ASP A 124 14.81 -3.87 -4.91
N ALA A 125 15.60 -2.81 -5.11
CA ALA A 125 15.90 -1.83 -4.08
C ALA A 125 14.64 -1.09 -3.57
N GLU A 126 13.65 -0.83 -4.42
CA GLU A 126 12.43 -0.13 -3.97
C GLU A 126 11.47 -1.06 -3.25
N ALA A 127 11.45 -2.35 -3.60
CA ALA A 127 10.72 -3.34 -2.81
C ALA A 127 11.31 -3.45 -1.39
N GLN A 128 12.63 -3.35 -1.26
CA GLN A 128 13.31 -3.27 0.03
C GLN A 128 12.93 -2.00 0.79
N VAL A 129 12.97 -0.82 0.16
CA VAL A 129 12.52 0.44 0.79
C VAL A 129 11.08 0.34 1.28
N LEU A 130 10.19 -0.28 0.50
CA LEU A 130 8.81 -0.49 0.90
C LEU A 130 8.69 -1.37 2.16
N GLU A 131 9.45 -2.46 2.23
CA GLU A 131 9.49 -3.31 3.41
C GLU A 131 10.06 -2.57 4.63
N ASP A 132 11.16 -1.83 4.45
CA ASP A 132 11.80 -1.07 5.53
C ASP A 132 10.86 -0.01 6.10
N VAL A 133 10.16 0.74 5.25
CA VAL A 133 9.14 1.70 5.68
C VAL A 133 8.00 1.02 6.43
N ALA A 134 7.53 -0.14 5.96
CA ALA A 134 6.49 -0.91 6.64
C ALA A 134 6.97 -1.41 8.02
N CYS A 135 8.21 -1.85 8.13
CA CYS A 135 8.85 -2.22 9.40
C CYS A 135 8.98 -1.03 10.35
N LEU A 136 9.43 0.13 9.86
CA LEU A 136 9.56 1.33 10.67
C LEU A 136 8.20 1.81 11.21
N VAL A 137 7.16 1.79 10.38
CA VAL A 137 5.80 2.15 10.82
C VAL A 137 5.22 1.13 11.80
N PHE A 138 5.57 -0.15 11.67
CA PHE A 138 5.16 -1.19 12.64
C PHE A 138 5.82 -1.02 14.01
N LEU A 139 7.05 -0.50 14.06
CA LEU A 139 7.81 -0.29 15.29
C LEU A 139 7.46 1.00 16.04
N ASP A 140 6.79 1.96 15.39
CA ASP A 140 6.34 3.23 15.97
C ASP A 140 4.90 3.14 16.52
#